data_AF-A0A1D7YBE3-F1
#
_entry.id   AF-A0A1D7YBE3-F1
#
_cell.length_a   1.000
_cell.length_b   1.000
_cell.length_c   1.000
_cell.angle_alpha   90.00
_cell.angle_beta   90.00
_cell.angle_gamma   90.00
#
_symmetry.space_group_name_H-M   'P 1'
#
loop_
_entity.id
_entity.type
_entity.pdbx_description
1 polymer ?
#
loop_
_entity_poly.entity_id
_entity_poly.type
_entity_poly.pdbx_seq_one_letter_code
_entity_poly.pdbx_strand_id
1 'polypeptide(L)'
;MSKDNAELFLETAKALYFPQRTSAAALHQLKGTMPEPDRQRLAGYLRSPEAPDAKRDDALALLDRMRQDAKQYGIVPVPEVAAR
;
A
#
# COMPACT_ATOMS: atom_id res chain seq x y z
N MET A 1 -15.70 14.01 -2.83
CA MET A 1 -15.90 13.08 -1.70
C MET A 1 -15.98 13.93 -0.44
N SER A 2 -16.88 13.63 0.52
CA SER A 2 -16.89 14.39 1.79
C SER A 2 -15.66 14.05 2.63
N LYS A 3 -15.10 15.03 3.34
CA LYS A 3 -13.92 14.85 4.22
C LYS A 3 -14.20 13.78 5.29
N ASP A 4 -15.40 13.77 5.84
CA ASP A 4 -15.84 12.84 6.88
C ASP A 4 -15.81 11.38 6.41
N ASN A 5 -16.18 11.13 5.14
CA ASN A 5 -16.16 9.78 4.57
C ASN A 5 -14.72 9.28 4.33
N ALA A 6 -13.79 10.18 4.01
CA ALA A 6 -12.38 9.84 3.85
C ALA A 6 -11.74 9.49 5.20
N GLU A 7 -12.01 10.28 6.24
CA GLU A 7 -11.55 10.00 7.61
C GLU A 7 -12.14 8.67 8.12
N LEU A 8 -13.43 8.45 7.93
CA LEU A 8 -14.09 7.21 8.30
C LEU A 8 -13.46 5.98 7.62
N PHE A 9 -13.14 6.08 6.33
CA PHE A 9 -12.42 5.01 5.62
C PHE A 9 -11.02 4.78 6.18
N LEU A 10 -10.26 5.85 6.44
CA LEU A 10 -8.90 5.75 6.97
C LEU A 10 -8.87 5.07 8.34
N GLU A 11 -9.76 5.46 9.25
CA GLU A 11 -9.86 4.85 10.57
C GLU A 11 -10.24 3.37 10.48
N THR A 12 -11.21 3.04 9.61
CA THR A 12 -11.58 1.65 9.34
C THR A 12 -10.40 0.83 8.78
N ALA A 13 -9.65 1.38 7.84
CA ALA A 13 -8.49 0.73 7.25
C ALA A 13 -7.30 0.61 8.23
N LYS A 14 -7.18 1.49 9.22
CA LYS A 14 -6.15 1.39 10.27
C LYS A 14 -6.50 0.34 11.32
N ALA A 15 -7.78 0.10 11.58
CA ALA A 15 -8.23 -0.92 12.53
C ALA A 15 -8.00 -2.36 12.03
N LEU A 16 -7.80 -2.55 10.71
CA LEU A 16 -7.51 -3.86 10.12
C LEU A 16 -6.04 -4.22 10.28
N TYR A 17 -5.77 -5.40 10.84
CA TYR A 17 -4.43 -5.99 10.90
C TYR A 17 -4.05 -6.67 9.58
N PHE A 18 -2.74 -6.87 9.37
CA PHE A 18 -2.24 -7.68 8.27
C PHE A 18 -2.64 -9.15 8.47
N PRO A 19 -3.06 -9.89 7.42
CA PRO A 19 -3.10 -9.54 5.99
C PRO A 19 -4.40 -8.90 5.51
N GLN A 20 -5.39 -8.70 6.39
CA GLN A 20 -6.71 -8.21 5.98
C GLN A 20 -6.75 -6.71 5.67
N ARG A 21 -5.67 -5.97 5.95
CA ARG A 21 -5.54 -4.52 5.71
C ARG A 21 -5.50 -4.17 4.21
N THR A 22 -6.63 -4.33 3.55
CA THR A 22 -6.85 -4.06 2.12
C THR A 22 -7.98 -3.05 1.94
N SER A 23 -7.96 -2.31 0.84
CA SER A 23 -9.03 -1.37 0.47
C SER A 23 -10.38 -2.06 0.37
N ALA A 24 -10.43 -3.27 -0.20
CA ALA A 24 -11.64 -4.07 -0.31
C ALA A 24 -12.22 -4.46 1.07
N ALA A 25 -11.38 -4.88 2.01
CA ALA A 25 -11.82 -5.22 3.36
C ALA A 25 -12.32 -4.00 4.12
N ALA A 26 -11.64 -2.86 4.01
CA ALA A 26 -12.09 -1.60 4.62
C ALA A 26 -13.44 -1.13 4.04
N LEU A 27 -13.60 -1.18 2.71
CA LEU A 27 -14.89 -0.90 2.06
C LEU A 27 -16.00 -1.86 2.49
N HIS A 28 -15.67 -3.13 2.73
CA HIS A 28 -16.64 -4.10 3.24
C HIS A 28 -17.12 -3.75 4.64
N GLN A 29 -16.22 -3.35 5.54
CA GLN A 29 -16.55 -2.95 6.92
C GLN A 29 -17.44 -1.70 6.99
N LEU A 30 -17.38 -0.84 5.95
CA LEU A 30 -18.21 0.37 5.87
C LEU A 30 -19.65 0.13 5.42
N LYS A 31 -20.05 -1.12 5.14
CA LYS A 31 -21.44 -1.46 4.84
C LYS A 31 -22.35 -1.11 6.02
N GLY A 32 -23.44 -0.38 5.74
CA GLY A 32 -24.39 0.06 6.76
C GLY A 32 -23.99 1.33 7.52
N THR A 33 -22.71 1.75 7.47
CA THR A 33 -22.24 3.01 8.06
C THR A 33 -22.09 4.11 7.01
N MET A 34 -21.49 3.79 5.86
CA MET A 34 -21.32 4.72 4.75
C MET A 34 -22.42 4.50 3.70
N PRO A 35 -23.10 5.56 3.22
CA PRO A 35 -24.09 5.45 2.15
C PRO A 35 -23.52 4.74 0.92
N GLU A 36 -24.33 3.87 0.30
CA GLU A 36 -23.92 3.08 -0.87
C GLU A 36 -23.31 3.92 -2.00
N PRO A 37 -23.91 5.07 -2.41
CA PRO A 37 -23.37 5.86 -3.51
C PRO A 37 -21.98 6.43 -3.19
N ASP A 38 -21.74 6.82 -1.93
CA ASP A 38 -20.45 7.32 -1.49
C ASP A 38 -19.40 6.23 -1.46
N ARG A 39 -19.78 5.05 -0.96
CA ARG A 39 -18.90 3.89 -0.90
C ARG A 39 -18.50 3.40 -2.30
N GLN A 40 -19.43 3.43 -3.26
CA GLN A 40 -19.15 3.09 -4.66
C GLN A 40 -18.23 4.12 -5.31
N ARG A 41 -18.45 5.42 -5.08
CA ARG A 41 -17.54 6.48 -5.54
C ARG A 41 -16.14 6.31 -4.98
N LEU A 42 -16.01 5.99 -3.68
CA LEU A 42 -14.72 5.70 -3.06
C LEU A 42 -14.04 4.48 -3.69
N ALA A 43 -14.80 3.40 -3.89
CA ALA A 43 -14.29 2.18 -4.49
C ALA A 43 -13.86 2.39 -5.96
N GLY A 44 -14.51 3.31 -6.68
CA GLY A 44 -14.10 3.74 -8.01
C GLY A 44 -12.79 4.50 -7.96
N TYR A 45 -12.69 5.50 -7.09
CA TYR A 45 -11.46 6.29 -6.90
C TYR A 45 -10.27 5.40 -6.53
N LEU A 46 -10.39 4.50 -5.56
CA LEU A 46 -9.31 3.61 -5.12
C LEU A 46 -8.84 2.60 -6.18
N ARG A 47 -9.62 2.40 -7.26
CA ARG A 47 -9.24 1.58 -8.42
C ARG A 47 -8.72 2.41 -9.59
N SER A 48 -8.86 3.72 -9.52
CA SER A 48 -8.39 4.64 -10.56
C SER A 48 -6.86 4.70 -10.56
N PRO A 49 -6.21 4.79 -11.73
CA PRO A 49 -4.77 5.09 -11.82
C PRO A 49 -4.40 6.46 -11.23
N GLU A 50 -5.39 7.34 -10.98
CA GLU A 50 -5.19 8.64 -10.33
C GLU A 50 -5.07 8.54 -8.81
N ALA A 51 -5.40 7.39 -8.21
CA ALA A 51 -5.23 7.20 -6.78
C ALA A 51 -3.73 7.11 -6.43
N PRO A 52 -3.21 7.95 -5.51
CA PRO A 52 -1.81 7.89 -5.11
C PRO A 52 -1.46 6.52 -4.51
N ASP A 53 -0.42 5.88 -5.04
CA ASP A 53 0.13 4.63 -4.48
C ASP A 53 1.55 4.88 -3.97
N ALA A 54 1.67 5.78 -3.00
CA ALA A 54 2.95 6.19 -2.43
C ALA A 54 3.79 5.00 -1.96
N LYS A 55 3.15 3.94 -1.43
CA LYS A 55 3.86 2.72 -1.01
C LYS A 55 4.50 2.00 -2.18
N ARG A 56 3.80 1.88 -3.30
CA ARG A 56 4.35 1.30 -4.53
C ARG A 56 5.47 2.18 -5.07
N ASP A 57 5.26 3.49 -5.14
CA ASP A 57 6.23 4.42 -5.67
C ASP A 57 7.53 4.39 -4.86
N ASP A 58 7.43 4.40 -3.53
CA ASP A 58 8.56 4.25 -2.60
C ASP A 58 9.27 2.90 -2.78
N ALA A 59 8.51 1.81 -2.94
CA ALA A 59 9.07 0.48 -3.17
C ALA A 59 9.81 0.41 -4.50
N LEU A 60 9.26 1.01 -5.57
CA LEU A 60 9.92 1.09 -6.88
C LEU A 60 11.21 1.92 -6.79
N ALA A 61 11.17 3.07 -6.12
CA ALA A 61 12.34 3.91 -5.90
C ALA A 61 13.44 3.19 -5.10
N LEU A 62 13.06 2.44 -4.06
CA LEU A 62 13.99 1.62 -3.28
C LEU A 62 14.64 0.52 -4.13
N LEU A 63 13.84 -0.22 -4.90
CA LEU A 63 14.34 -1.28 -5.78
C LEU A 63 15.29 -0.73 -6.85
N ASP A 64 14.96 0.44 -7.41
CA ASP A 64 15.84 1.12 -8.37
C ASP A 64 17.16 1.53 -7.73
N ARG A 65 17.13 2.04 -6.49
CA ARG A 65 18.34 2.37 -5.74
C ARG A 65 19.19 1.13 -5.48
N MET A 66 18.59 0.05 -5.00
CA MET A 66 19.30 -1.23 -4.77
C MET A 66 19.95 -1.75 -6.05
N ARG A 67 19.28 -1.61 -7.20
CA ARG A 67 19.82 -2.00 -8.51
C ARG A 67 21.01 -1.14 -8.93
N GLN A 68 20.98 0.17 -8.67
CA GLN A 68 22.11 1.07 -8.95
C GLN A 68 23.30 0.73 -8.06
N ASP A 69 23.07 0.54 -6.77
CA ASP A 69 24.10 0.15 -5.82
C ASP A 69 24.72 -1.20 -6.24
N ALA A 70 23.91 -2.21 -6.58
CA ALA A 70 24.41 -3.51 -7.05
C ALA A 70 25.31 -3.43 -8.30
N LYS A 71 25.01 -2.52 -9.24
CA LYS A 71 25.86 -2.27 -10.42
C LYS A 71 27.16 -1.58 -10.06
N GLN A 72 27.11 -0.63 -9.12
CA GLN A 72 28.27 0.12 -8.65
C GLN A 72 29.22 -0.75 -7.83
N TYR A 73 28.69 -1.71 -7.06
CA TYR A 73 29.47 -2.61 -6.20
C TYR A 73 29.91 -3.91 -6.89
N GLY A 74 29.59 -4.12 -8.17
CA GLY A 74 30.11 -5.22 -9.00
C GLY A 74 30.30 -6.54 -8.24
N ILE A 75 29.24 -7.12 -7.67
CA ILE A 75 29.23 -8.43 -6.98
C ILE A 75 30.51 -8.67 -6.14
N VAL A 76 30.58 -8.10 -4.94
CA VAL A 76 31.56 -8.57 -3.95
C VAL A 76 31.17 -10.00 -3.54
N PRO A 77 32.05 -11.01 -3.64
CA PRO A 77 31.74 -12.35 -3.19
C PRO A 77 31.42 -12.31 -1.70
N VAL A 78 30.33 -12.97 -1.29
CA VAL A 78 30.04 -13.21 0.13
C VAL A 78 31.24 -14.00 0.70
N PRO A 79 31.92 -13.51 1.75
CA PRO A 79 33.02 -14.27 2.32
C PRO A 79 32.46 -15.59 2.87
N GLU A 80 33.01 -16.70 2.39
CA GLU A 80 32.69 -18.04 2.85
C GLU A 80 32.89 -18.07 4.36
N VAL A 81 31.79 -18.20 5.10
CA VAL A 81 31.83 -18.33 6.56
C VAL A 81 32.51 -19.67 6.83
N ALA A 82 33.79 -19.61 7.21
CA ALA A 82 34.57 -20.79 7.56
C ALA A 82 33.80 -21.60 8.61
N ALA A 83 33.28 -22.75 8.18
CA ALA A 83 32.69 -23.73 9.06
C ALA A 83 33.76 -24.14 10.08
N ARG A 84 33.51 -23.82 11.34
CA ARG A 84 34.24 -24.39 12.47
C ARG A 84 33.59 -25.70 12.89
#